data_AF-A0A8S0G576-F1
#
_entry.id   AF-A0A8S0G576-F1
#
_cell.length_a   1.000
_cell.length_b   1.000
_cell.length_c   1.000
_cell.angle_alpha   90.00
_cell.angle_beta   90.00
_cell.angle_gamma   90.00
#
_symmetry.space_group_name_H-M   'P 1'
#
loop_
_entity.id
_entity.type
_entity.pdbx_description
1 polymer ?
#
loop_
_entity_poly.entity_id
_entity_poly.type
_entity_poly.pdbx_seq_one_letter_code
_entity_poly.pdbx_strand_id
1 'polypeptide(L)'
;MLEVSNLRKSYGDRLLIDSLSFSIPKGAIVGIIGPNGAGKSTLFRMISGQEQPDSGTITLGETVKLASVDQFRDSMDNSKTVWEEVSGGLDIMKIGNTEMPSRAYVHPK
;
A
#
# COMPACT_ATOMS: atom_id res chain seq x y z
N MET A 1 13.56 -0.61 5.42
CA MET A 1 13.09 -0.89 6.79
C MET A 1 12.03 0.15 7.08
N LEU A 2 10.94 -0.27 7.71
CA LEU A 2 9.91 0.63 8.21
C LEU A 2 10.03 0.67 9.73
N GLU A 3 9.99 1.85 10.31
CA GLU A 3 10.02 2.05 11.75
C GLU A 3 8.88 2.98 12.15
N VAL A 4 8.13 2.59 13.17
CA VAL A 4 6.99 3.31 13.70
C VAL A 4 7.24 3.50 15.18
N SER A 5 7.13 4.74 15.67
CA SER A 5 7.39 5.09 17.07
C SER A 5 6.28 5.94 17.65
N ASN A 6 5.69 5.46 18.74
CA ASN A 6 4.63 6.10 19.52
C ASN A 6 3.49 6.67 18.67
N LEU A 7 3.12 5.92 17.62
CA LEU A 7 2.14 6.36 16.63
C LEU A 7 0.77 6.49 17.28
N ARG A 8 0.12 7.64 17.04
CA ARG A 8 -1.21 7.93 17.53
C ARG A 8 -2.08 8.49 16.41
N LYS A 9 -3.30 7.97 16.30
CA LYS A 9 -4.29 8.46 15.33
C LYS A 9 -5.71 8.33 15.85
N SER A 10 -6.48 9.41 15.71
CA SER A 10 -7.89 9.51 16.05
C SER A 10 -8.69 10.04 14.86
N TYR A 11 -9.97 9.69 14.81
CA TYR A 11 -10.95 10.27 13.89
C TYR A 11 -12.11 10.83 14.71
N GLY A 12 -12.20 12.16 14.77
CA GLY A 12 -13.09 12.83 15.72
C GLY A 12 -12.77 12.39 17.15
N ASP A 13 -13.79 11.95 17.88
CA ASP A 13 -13.66 11.49 19.28
C ASP A 13 -13.19 10.02 19.39
N ARG A 14 -13.04 9.32 18.26
CA ARG A 14 -12.66 7.90 18.25
C ARG A 14 -11.16 7.73 18.07
N LEU A 15 -10.50 7.24 19.11
CA LEU A 15 -9.11 6.78 19.05
C LEU A 15 -9.02 5.48 18.25
N LEU A 16 -8.20 5.47 17.18
CA LEU A 16 -7.98 4.29 16.34
C LEU A 16 -6.67 3.59 16.67
N ILE A 17 -5.61 4.36 16.87
CA ILE A 17 -4.26 3.87 17.16
C ILE A 17 -3.71 4.68 18.32
N ASP A 18 -3.18 3.98 19.32
CA ASP A 18 -2.59 4.61 20.50
C ASP A 18 -1.23 3.99 20.82
N SER A 19 -0.20 4.84 20.90
CA SER A 19 1.17 4.48 21.28
C SER A 19 1.76 3.26 20.56
N LEU A 20 1.42 3.07 19.27
CA LEU A 20 1.89 1.93 18.49
C LEU A 20 3.36 2.13 18.08
N SER A 21 4.21 1.18 18.44
CA SER A 21 5.63 1.18 18.06
C SER A 21 6.06 -0.19 17.54
N PHE A 22 6.66 -0.24 16.36
CA PHE A 22 7.20 -1.47 15.78
C PHE A 22 8.23 -1.16 14.68
N SER A 23 9.07 -2.14 14.36
CA SER A 23 9.98 -2.09 13.21
C SER A 23 9.79 -3.31 12.32
N ILE A 24 9.85 -3.10 11.00
CA ILE A 24 9.75 -4.16 9.99
C ILE A 24 11.10 -4.28 9.27
N PRO A 25 11.83 -5.40 9.47
CA PRO A 25 13.09 -5.63 8.78
C PRO A 25 12.88 -5.92 7.29
N LYS A 26 13.97 -5.85 6.51
CA LYS A 26 13.92 -6.17 5.07
C LYS A 26 13.48 -7.63 4.87
N GLY A 27 12.57 -7.86 3.93
CA GLY A 27 12.07 -9.21 3.59
C GLY A 27 10.99 -9.75 4.52
N ALA A 28 10.59 -9.03 5.56
CA ALA A 28 9.49 -9.45 6.42
C ALA A 28 8.14 -9.32 5.72
N ILE A 29 7.26 -10.30 5.97
CA ILE A 29 5.85 -10.27 5.60
C ILE A 29 5.05 -10.06 6.88
N VAL A 30 4.24 -9.01 6.93
CA VAL A 30 3.45 -8.65 8.12
C VAL A 30 1.97 -8.70 7.79
N GLY A 31 1.24 -9.56 8.48
CA GLY A 31 -0.22 -9.61 8.43
C GLY A 31 -0.83 -8.70 9.48
N ILE A 32 -1.79 -7.86 9.08
CA ILE A 32 -2.52 -6.96 9.99
C ILE A 32 -3.95 -7.49 10.13
N ILE A 33 -4.35 -7.83 11.35
CA ILE A 33 -5.66 -8.39 11.68
C ILE A 33 -6.42 -7.48 12.64
N GLY A 34 -7.75 -7.59 12.65
CA GLY A 34 -8.63 -6.81 13.55
C GLY A 34 -9.99 -6.54 12.92
N PRO A 35 -10.98 -6.06 13.69
CA PRO A 35 -12.32 -5.78 13.17
C PRO A 35 -12.33 -4.62 12.16
N ASN A 36 -13.42 -4.51 11.40
CA ASN A 36 -13.62 -3.37 10.51
C ASN A 36 -13.74 -2.07 11.33
N GLY A 37 -13.10 -1.00 10.83
CA GLY A 37 -13.02 0.26 11.57
C GLY A 37 -11.99 0.30 12.70
N ALA A 38 -11.15 -0.73 12.87
CA ALA A 38 -10.05 -0.71 13.86
C ALA A 38 -8.82 0.13 13.46
N GLY A 39 -8.86 0.83 12.31
CA GLY A 39 -7.74 1.67 11.85
C GLY A 39 -6.70 0.97 10.95
N LYS A 40 -6.97 -0.26 10.47
CA LYS A 40 -6.05 -0.97 9.55
C LYS A 40 -5.76 -0.18 8.27
N SER A 41 -6.80 0.26 7.56
CA SER A 41 -6.64 1.06 6.34
C SER A 41 -6.00 2.42 6.64
N THR A 42 -6.30 3.00 7.81
CA THR A 42 -5.67 4.25 8.28
C THR A 42 -4.17 4.07 8.48
N LEU A 43 -3.71 2.95 9.07
CA LEU A 43 -2.29 2.64 9.20
C LEU A 43 -1.60 2.57 7.83
N PHE A 44 -2.21 1.89 6.86
CA PHE A 44 -1.69 1.84 5.49
C PHE A 44 -1.60 3.22 4.83
N ARG A 45 -2.64 4.05 4.97
CA ARG A 45 -2.65 5.42 4.45
C ARG A 45 -1.53 6.26 5.06
N MET A 46 -1.31 6.15 6.37
CA MET A 46 -0.21 6.85 7.04
C MET A 46 1.17 6.36 6.58
N ILE A 47 1.36 5.04 6.42
CA ILE A 47 2.61 4.49 5.86
C ILE A 47 2.83 4.98 4.42
N SER A 48 1.78 5.07 3.61
CA SER A 48 1.84 5.58 2.23
C SER A 48 1.98 7.10 2.12
N GLY A 49 1.94 7.83 3.23
CA GLY A 49 1.99 9.29 3.26
C GLY A 49 0.71 10.00 2.80
N GLN A 50 -0.37 9.26 2.54
CA GLN A 50 -1.68 9.83 2.20
C GLN A 50 -2.37 10.49 3.41
N GLU A 51 -1.96 10.11 4.62
CA GLU A 51 -2.52 10.61 5.86
C GLU A 51 -1.40 10.87 6.87
N GLN A 52 -1.55 11.90 7.71
CA GLN A 52 -0.56 12.23 8.74
C GLN A 52 -1.00 11.67 10.10
N PRO A 53 -0.06 11.17 10.92
CA PRO A 53 -0.36 10.84 12.30
C PRO A 53 -0.68 12.09 13.12
N ASP A 54 -1.47 11.93 14.18
CA ASP A 54 -1.73 13.03 15.11
C ASP A 54 -0.54 13.24 16.06
N SER A 55 0.17 12.15 16.36
CA SER A 55 1.43 12.15 17.11
C SER A 55 2.26 10.90 16.81
N GLY A 56 3.54 10.92 17.17
CA GLY A 56 4.51 9.88 16.87
C GLY A 56 5.11 10.04 15.47
N THR A 57 5.88 9.05 15.04
CA THR A 57 6.62 9.10 13.78
C THR A 57 6.53 7.78 13.00
N ILE A 58 6.54 7.91 11.68
CA ILE A 58 6.69 6.81 10.72
C ILE A 58 7.90 7.13 9.86
N THR A 59 8.91 6.27 9.93
CA THR A 59 10.17 6.42 9.19
C THR A 59 10.29 5.29 8.18
N LEU A 60 10.39 5.65 6.90
CA LEU A 60 10.68 4.74 5.81
C LEU A 60 12.15 4.88 5.43
N GLY A 61 12.88 3.77 5.36
CA GLY A 61 14.24 3.79 4.82
C GLY A 61 14.25 4.24 3.36
N GLU A 62 15.30 4.97 2.95
CA GLU A 62 15.41 5.64 1.63
C GLU A 62 15.18 4.73 0.41
N THR A 63 15.43 3.43 0.55
CA THR A 63 15.30 2.44 -0.52
C THR A 63 13.91 1.78 -0.58
N VAL A 64 12.99 2.15 0.32
CA VAL A 64 11.65 1.58 0.36
C VAL A 64 10.79 2.22 -0.73
N LYS A 65 10.36 1.44 -1.71
CA LYS A 65 9.31 1.82 -2.65
C LYS A 65 7.99 1.20 -2.21
N LEU A 66 6.99 2.04 -1.97
CA LEU A 66 5.66 1.59 -1.57
C LEU A 66 4.80 1.30 -2.79
N ALA A 67 4.07 0.18 -2.74
CA ALA A 67 2.99 -0.14 -3.65
C ALA A 67 1.78 -0.52 -2.78
N SER A 68 0.69 0.23 -2.92
CA SER A 68 -0.56 -0.04 -2.21
C SER A 68 -1.57 -0.61 -3.18
N VAL A 69 -2.37 -1.56 -2.71
CA VAL A 69 -3.55 -2.07 -3.42
C VAL A 69 -4.73 -1.83 -2.50
N ASP A 70 -5.60 -0.90 -2.89
CA ASP A 70 -6.75 -0.53 -2.08
C ASP A 70 -7.85 -1.60 -2.12
N GLN A 71 -8.67 -1.63 -1.07
CA GLN A 71 -9.77 -2.60 -0.95
C GLN A 71 -10.91 -2.34 -1.95
N PHE A 72 -11.02 -1.11 -2.45
CA PHE A 72 -12.01 -0.74 -3.47
C PHE A 72 -11.42 -0.92 -4.85
N ARG A 73 -12.15 -1.60 -5.74
CA ARG A 73 -11.77 -1.83 -7.15
C ARG A 73 -12.54 -0.95 -8.13
N ASP A 74 -13.12 0.14 -7.64
CA ASP A 74 -14.09 0.97 -8.38
C ASP A 74 -13.47 1.75 -9.56
N SER A 75 -12.14 1.70 -9.75
CA SER A 75 -11.45 2.37 -10.85
C SER A 75 -11.38 1.56 -12.14
N MET A 76 -11.93 0.35 -12.19
CA MET A 76 -11.86 -0.51 -13.37
C MET A 76 -12.96 -0.18 -14.37
N ASP A 77 -12.57 0.09 -15.62
CA ASP A 77 -13.51 0.31 -16.71
C ASP A 77 -14.02 -1.03 -17.24
N ASN A 78 -15.30 -1.32 -17.01
CA ASN A 78 -15.94 -2.57 -17.44
C ASN A 78 -15.97 -2.76 -18.96
N SER A 79 -15.64 -1.73 -19.75
CA SER A 79 -15.53 -1.84 -21.20
C SER A 79 -14.15 -2.33 -21.68
N LYS A 80 -13.14 -2.35 -20.82
CA LYS A 80 -11.78 -2.77 -21.15
C LYS A 80 -11.55 -4.26 -20.89
N THR A 81 -10.68 -4.85 -21.70
CA THR A 81 -10.17 -6.20 -21.45
C THR A 81 -9.17 -6.21 -20.30
N VAL A 82 -8.95 -7.38 -19.71
CA VAL A 82 -7.93 -7.58 -18.65
C VAL A 82 -6.54 -7.10 -19.10
N TRP A 83 -6.18 -7.34 -20.37
CA TRP A 83 -4.89 -6.89 -20.90
C TRP A 83 -4.84 -5.36 -20.99
N GLU A 84 -5.87 -4.69 -21.48
CA GLU A 84 -5.91 -3.23 -21.57
C GLU A 84 -5.88 -2.56 -20.20
N GLU A 85 -6.60 -3.13 -19.23
CA GLU A 85 -6.66 -2.59 -17.87
C GLU A 85 -5.33 -2.71 -17.13
N VAL A 86 -4.61 -3.82 -17.28
CA VAL A 86 -3.29 -4.03 -16.64
C VAL A 86 -2.17 -3.32 -17.40
N SER A 87 -2.25 -3.26 -18.74
CA SER A 87 -1.17 -2.68 -19.57
C SER A 87 -1.30 -1.19 -19.86
N GLY A 88 -2.49 -0.61 -19.68
CA GLY A 88 -2.81 0.71 -20.20
C GLY A 88 -2.75 0.80 -21.74
N GLY A 89 -2.82 -0.33 -22.44
CA GLY A 89 -2.67 -0.43 -23.90
C GLY A 89 -1.22 -0.45 -24.40
N LEU A 90 -0.23 -0.55 -23.51
CA LEU A 90 1.18 -0.61 -23.88
C LEU A 90 1.59 -2.02 -24.31
N ASP A 91 2.30 -2.16 -25.42
CA ASP A 91 2.88 -3.46 -25.85
C ASP A 91 4.11 -3.86 -25.00
N ILE A 92 4.82 -2.88 -24.44
CA ILE A 92 5.98 -3.07 -23.56
C ILE A 92 5.71 -2.31 -22.25
N MET A 93 5.88 -2.98 -21.13
CA MET A 93 5.73 -2.39 -19.80
C MET A 93 7.04 -2.42 -19.03
N LYS A 94 7.25 -1.37 -18.24
CA LYS A 94 8.29 -1.33 -17.23
C LYS A 94 7.76 -1.88 -15.92
N ILE A 95 8.18 -3.11 -15.57
CA ILE A 95 7.83 -3.78 -14.32
C ILE A 95 8.99 -3.61 -13.35
N GLY A 96 8.81 -2.71 -12.38
CA GLY A 96 9.88 -2.30 -11.47
C GLY A 96 11.03 -1.63 -12.23
N ASN A 97 12.14 -2.34 -12.39
CA ASN A 97 13.33 -1.85 -13.09
C ASN A 97 13.59 -2.54 -14.44
N THR A 98 12.69 -3.42 -14.89
CA THR A 98 12.87 -4.23 -16.11
C THR A 98 11.78 -3.92 -17.13
N GLU A 99 12.12 -3.91 -18.43
CA GLU A 99 11.14 -3.81 -19.52
C GLU A 99 10.79 -5.20 -20.05
N MET A 100 9.52 -5.45 -20.31
CA MET A 100 9.07 -6.71 -20.90
C MET A 100 7.79 -6.57 -21.72
N PRO A 101 7.51 -7.48 -22.67
CA PRO A 101 6.25 -7.50 -23.40
C PRO A 101 5.05 -7.63 -22.46
N SER A 102 4.08 -6.73 -22.58
CA SER A 102 2.93 -6.65 -21.67
C SER A 102 2.07 -7.90 -21.73
N ARG A 103 1.90 -8.50 -22.91
CA ARG A 103 1.13 -9.75 -23.07
C ARG A 103 1.76 -10.93 -22.35
N ALA A 104 3.09 -11.02 -22.32
CA ALA A 104 3.81 -12.05 -21.59
C ALA A 104 3.66 -11.86 -20.07
N TYR A 105 3.55 -10.61 -19.60
CA TYR A 105 3.31 -10.30 -18.19
C TYR A 105 1.86 -10.60 -17.75
N VAL A 106 0.87 -10.21 -18.56
CA VAL A 106 -0.56 -10.41 -18.23
C VAL A 106 -0.99 -11.86 -18.38
N HIS A 107 -0.46 -12.55 -19.38
CA HIS A 107 -0.74 -13.96 -19.66
C HIS A 107 0.57 -14.75 -19.76
N PRO A 108 1.24 -15.01 -18.61
CA PRO A 108 2.36 -15.93 -18.59
C PRO A 108 1.84 -17.33 -18.92
N LYS A 109 2.31 -17.90 -20.03
CA LYS A 109 2.15 -19.32 -20.33
C LYS A 109 3.06 -20.15 -19.44
#